data_AF-J8AGX6-F1
#
_entry.id   AF-J8AGX6-F1
#
_cell.length_a   1.000
_cell.length_b   1.000
_cell.length_c   1.000
_cell.angle_alpha   90.00
_cell.angle_beta   90.00
_cell.angle_gamma   90.00
#
_symmetry.space_group_name_H-M   'P 1'
#
loop_
_entity.id
_entity.type
_entity.pdbx_description
1 polymer ?
#
loop_
_entity_poly.entity_id
_entity_poly.type
_entity_poly.pdbx_seq_one_letter_code
_entity_poly.pdbx_strand_id
1 'polypeptide(L)'
;MILELNSLFEEKAKFRKFTEIDFVYLNSVYVSPEQIYGIVLYETEKQLLENWERAADELAVKIQSRLNGELRSLRWDMYLVLLVKQPEIQIDTRKRIGNDRQYFKKIVLTESDYPYSHKLHLLLDIKPENEFIIFNDFHFLKELESHLSQKTVEKMGTNFLEGRYTEEEVYKKFVLPYISERGEI
;
A
#
# COMPACT_ATOMS: atom_id res chain seq x y z
N MET A 1 17.74 -15.54 0.75
CA MET A 1 16.78 -15.15 1.81
C MET A 1 16.58 -13.63 1.98
N ILE A 2 17.42 -12.87 2.70
CA ILE A 2 17.19 -11.40 2.82
C ILE A 2 17.35 -10.68 1.48
N LEU A 3 18.28 -11.14 0.63
CA LEU A 3 18.46 -10.64 -0.73
C LEU A 3 17.20 -10.86 -1.58
N GLU A 4 16.61 -12.06 -1.54
CA GLU A 4 15.36 -12.36 -2.26
C GLU A 4 14.19 -11.53 -1.75
N LEU A 5 14.10 -11.34 -0.43
CA LEU A 5 13.09 -10.47 0.16
C LEU A 5 13.27 -9.03 -0.32
N ASN A 6 14.50 -8.52 -0.33
CA ASN A 6 14.82 -7.19 -0.86
C ASN A 6 14.49 -7.10 -2.37
N SER A 7 14.88 -8.09 -3.16
CA SER A 7 14.59 -8.14 -4.60
C SER A 7 13.09 -8.08 -4.87
N LEU A 8 12.26 -8.71 -4.03
CA LEU A 8 10.81 -8.63 -4.17
C LEU A 8 10.27 -7.19 -4.03
N PHE A 9 10.91 -6.34 -3.22
CA PHE A 9 10.59 -4.91 -3.15
C PHE A 9 11.21 -4.13 -4.31
N GLU A 10 12.46 -4.43 -4.68
CA GLU A 10 13.21 -3.72 -5.73
C GLU A 10 12.64 -3.97 -7.14
N GLU A 11 12.11 -5.17 -7.41
CA GLU A 11 11.43 -5.52 -8.67
C GLU A 11 10.13 -4.71 -8.89
N LYS A 12 9.55 -4.16 -7.81
CA LYS A 12 8.32 -3.37 -7.89
C LYS A 12 8.63 -1.88 -8.02
N ALA A 13 8.32 -1.31 -9.18
CA ALA A 13 8.52 0.11 -9.49
C ALA A 13 7.92 1.12 -8.48
N LYS A 14 6.94 0.70 -7.67
CA LYS A 14 6.30 1.54 -6.64
C LYS A 14 7.10 1.66 -5.34
N PHE A 15 7.98 0.72 -5.02
CA PHE A 15 8.75 0.75 -3.78
C PHE A 15 10.13 1.36 -4.02
N ARG A 16 10.51 2.28 -3.14
CA ARG A 16 11.85 2.86 -3.10
C ARG A 16 12.52 2.50 -1.79
N LYS A 17 13.77 2.06 -1.88
CA LYS A 17 14.60 1.86 -0.71
C LYS A 17 14.94 3.21 -0.09
N PHE A 18 14.68 3.35 1.21
CA PHE A 18 14.99 4.55 1.97
C PHE A 18 16.47 4.54 2.33
N THR A 19 17.23 5.52 1.83
CA THR A 19 18.70 5.59 2.00
C THR A 19 19.17 6.83 2.77
N GLU A 20 18.27 7.76 3.08
CA GLU A 20 18.62 9.05 3.71
C GLU A 20 18.81 8.95 5.23
N ILE A 21 18.48 7.81 5.84
CA ILE A 21 18.61 7.57 7.27
C ILE A 21 19.37 6.28 7.50
N ASP A 22 20.40 6.36 8.34
CA ASP A 22 21.09 5.17 8.83
C ASP A 22 20.24 4.47 9.89
N PHE A 23 20.10 3.16 9.76
CA PHE A 23 19.42 2.31 10.72
C PHE A 23 20.42 1.37 11.39
N VAL A 24 20.29 1.21 12.71
CA VAL A 24 21.17 0.38 13.54
C VAL A 24 20.60 -1.03 13.68
N TYR A 25 19.28 -1.14 13.82
CA TYR A 25 18.54 -2.38 14.07
C TYR A 25 17.74 -2.86 12.87
N LEU A 26 17.59 -2.04 11.81
CA LEU A 26 16.96 -2.43 10.56
C LEU A 26 18.01 -2.66 9.47
N ASN A 27 17.80 -3.67 8.64
CA ASN A 27 18.64 -3.93 7.47
C ASN A 27 18.25 -3.05 6.27
N SER A 28 16.95 -2.80 6.12
CA SER A 28 16.42 -1.98 5.02
C SER A 28 15.04 -1.43 5.38
N VAL A 29 14.70 -0.31 4.77
CA VAL A 29 13.34 0.26 4.79
C VAL A 29 12.93 0.54 3.36
N TYR A 30 11.73 0.12 2.98
CA TYR A 30 11.13 0.38 1.67
C TYR A 30 9.85 1.19 1.85
N VAL A 31 9.65 2.16 0.97
CA VAL A 31 8.52 3.09 1.02
C VAL A 31 7.83 3.13 -0.35
N SER A 32 6.52 3.10 -0.36
CA SER A 32 5.67 3.46 -1.49
C SER A 32 4.69 4.57 -1.07
N PRO A 33 3.94 5.16 -2.01
CA PRO A 33 2.86 6.10 -1.67
C PRO A 33 1.76 5.51 -0.80
N GLU A 34 1.68 4.17 -0.71
CA GLU A 34 0.60 3.45 -0.03
C GLU A 34 1.07 2.80 1.27
N GLN A 35 2.35 2.40 1.37
CA GLN A 35 2.83 1.53 2.46
C GLN A 35 4.31 1.75 2.79
N ILE A 36 4.69 1.43 4.03
CA ILE A 36 6.09 1.45 4.49
C ILE A 36 6.45 0.09 5.11
N TYR A 37 7.59 -0.46 4.72
CA TYR A 37 8.11 -1.73 5.21
C TYR A 37 9.50 -1.54 5.81
N GLY A 38 9.66 -1.76 7.11
CA GLY A 38 10.96 -1.99 7.73
C GLY A 38 11.29 -3.47 7.71
N ILE A 39 12.53 -3.83 7.38
CA ILE A 39 12.98 -5.21 7.27
C ILE A 39 14.19 -5.43 8.17
N VAL A 40 14.13 -6.50 8.95
CA VAL A 40 15.25 -6.96 9.76
C VAL A 40 15.38 -8.47 9.68
N LEU A 41 16.62 -8.93 9.70
CA LEU A 41 17.02 -10.33 9.67
C LEU A 41 17.64 -10.73 11.00
N TYR A 42 17.19 -11.86 11.53
CA TYR A 42 17.76 -12.53 12.69
C TYR A 42 18.25 -13.92 12.31
N GLU A 43 19.38 -14.33 12.89
CA GLU A 43 19.91 -15.68 12.68
C GLU A 43 19.10 -16.74 13.44
N THR A 44 18.50 -16.35 14.57
CA THR A 44 17.78 -17.28 15.47
C THR A 44 16.55 -16.64 16.11
N GLU A 45 15.62 -17.48 16.56
CA GLU A 45 14.46 -17.10 17.37
C GLU A 45 14.89 -16.37 18.65
N LYS A 46 16.00 -16.79 19.28
CA LYS A 46 16.52 -16.10 20.46
C LYS A 46 16.88 -14.65 20.15
N GLN A 47 17.60 -14.41 19.06
CA GLN A 47 17.93 -13.05 18.64
C GLN A 47 16.69 -12.23 18.30
N LEU A 48 15.70 -12.84 17.64
CA LEU A 48 14.40 -12.21 17.39
C LEU A 48 13.79 -11.74 18.72
N LEU A 49 13.66 -12.64 19.70
CA LEU A 49 13.02 -12.33 20.98
C LEU A 49 13.72 -11.22 21.77
N GLU A 50 15.04 -11.14 21.68
CA GLU A 50 15.85 -10.15 22.42
C GLU A 50 15.85 -8.77 21.75
N ASN A 51 15.58 -8.68 20.43
CA ASN A 51 15.89 -7.47 19.66
C ASN A 51 14.74 -6.91 18.82
N TRP A 52 13.64 -7.64 18.59
CA TRP A 52 12.56 -7.18 17.71
C TRP A 52 11.93 -5.85 18.15
N GLU A 53 11.85 -5.61 19.46
CA GLU A 53 11.32 -4.35 20.02
C GLU A 53 12.21 -3.16 19.67
N ARG A 54 13.54 -3.33 19.68
CA ARG A 54 14.48 -2.26 19.31
C ARG A 54 14.36 -1.87 17.84
N ALA A 55 14.15 -2.86 16.97
CA ALA A 55 13.87 -2.62 15.56
C ALA A 55 12.53 -1.88 15.37
N ALA A 56 11.51 -2.22 16.16
CA ALA A 56 10.22 -1.53 16.13
C ALA A 56 10.32 -0.09 16.62
N ASP A 57 11.00 0.14 17.75
CA ASP A 57 11.25 1.48 18.31
C ASP A 57 12.02 2.34 17.31
N GLU A 58 13.08 1.80 16.70
CA GLU A 58 13.87 2.53 15.71
C GLU A 58 13.02 2.95 14.51
N LEU A 59 12.21 2.04 13.95
CA LEU A 59 11.31 2.36 12.83
C LEU A 59 10.28 3.42 13.23
N ALA A 60 9.70 3.32 14.42
CA ALA A 60 8.73 4.29 14.91
C ALA A 60 9.35 5.69 15.10
N VAL A 61 10.52 5.75 15.74
CA VAL A 61 11.19 7.02 16.01
C VAL A 61 11.74 7.65 14.73
N LYS A 62 12.41 6.88 13.87
CA LYS A 62 13.10 7.44 12.70
C LYS A 62 12.16 7.68 11.51
N ILE A 63 11.08 6.91 11.37
CA ILE A 63 10.14 7.04 10.26
C ILE A 63 8.77 7.51 10.74
N GLN A 64 8.08 6.75 11.60
CA GLN A 64 6.68 7.04 11.95
C GLN A 64 6.48 8.44 12.55
N SER A 65 7.42 8.89 13.40
CA SER A 65 7.35 10.22 14.03
C SER A 65 7.49 11.38 13.03
N ARG A 66 8.12 11.13 11.88
CA ARG A 66 8.39 12.12 10.83
C ARG A 66 7.29 12.19 9.78
N LEU A 67 6.32 11.27 9.81
CA LEU A 67 5.16 11.28 8.92
C LEU A 67 4.22 12.44 9.28
N ASN A 68 4.26 13.51 8.48
CA ASN A 68 3.48 14.73 8.64
C ASN A 68 2.61 15.00 7.40
N GLY A 69 1.68 15.95 7.53
CA GLY A 69 0.79 16.37 6.44
C GLY A 69 0.05 15.20 5.79
N GLU A 70 0.18 15.09 4.46
CA GLU A 70 -0.47 14.07 3.63
C GLU A 70 0.05 12.65 3.89
N LEU A 71 1.28 12.51 4.40
CA LEU A 71 1.90 11.21 4.71
C LEU A 71 1.45 10.65 6.07
N ARG A 72 0.65 11.41 6.83
CA ARG A 72 0.22 11.04 8.18
C ARG A 72 -0.67 9.79 8.20
N SER A 73 -1.38 9.53 7.10
CA SER A 73 -2.21 8.34 6.88
C SER A 73 -1.37 7.06 6.86
N LEU A 74 -0.16 7.12 6.28
CA LEU A 74 0.76 5.99 6.16
C LEU A 74 1.18 5.41 7.51
N ARG A 75 0.99 6.14 8.63
CA ARG A 75 1.26 5.61 9.99
C ARG A 75 0.49 4.33 10.28
N TRP A 76 -0.66 4.12 9.63
CA TRP A 76 -1.48 2.92 9.77
C TRP A 76 -1.09 1.80 8.79
N ASP A 77 -0.43 2.17 7.69
CA ASP A 77 0.03 1.29 6.62
C ASP A 77 1.55 1.05 6.68
N MET A 78 2.08 1.01 7.91
CA MET A 78 3.45 0.59 8.19
C MET A 78 3.49 -0.88 8.62
N TYR A 79 4.56 -1.56 8.24
CA TYR A 79 4.81 -2.96 8.60
C TYR A 79 6.27 -3.16 8.97
N LEU A 80 6.51 -3.98 10.00
CA LEU A 80 7.85 -4.47 10.34
C LEU A 80 7.94 -5.95 10.00
N VAL A 81 8.78 -6.27 9.02
CA VAL A 81 9.06 -7.63 8.57
C VAL A 81 10.27 -8.17 9.34
N LEU A 82 10.01 -9.20 10.14
CA LEU A 82 10.98 -9.86 11.01
C LEU A 82 11.33 -11.21 10.38
N LEU A 83 12.42 -11.28 9.64
CA LEU A 83 12.87 -12.48 8.96
C LEU A 83 13.83 -13.27 9.86
N VAL A 84 13.59 -14.57 10.04
CA VAL A 84 14.45 -15.47 10.83
C VAL A 84 15.02 -16.55 9.93
N LYS A 85 16.34 -16.79 9.98
CA LYS A 85 17.03 -17.86 9.21
C LYS A 85 16.71 -19.28 9.64
N GLN A 86 15.84 -19.48 10.61
CA GLN A 86 15.44 -20.82 11.00
C GLN A 86 14.25 -21.27 10.16
N PRO A 87 14.10 -22.57 9.85
CA PRO A 87 12.92 -23.13 9.19
C PRO A 87 11.64 -22.75 9.93
N GLU A 88 11.66 -22.93 11.25
CA GLU A 88 10.53 -22.67 12.13
C GLU A 88 10.97 -21.97 13.40
N ILE A 89 10.01 -21.32 14.03
CA ILE A 89 10.10 -20.72 15.37
C ILE A 89 8.87 -21.17 16.15
N GLN A 90 8.89 -21.01 17.48
CA GLN A 90 7.73 -21.37 18.28
C GLN A 90 6.48 -20.59 17.86
N ILE A 91 5.34 -21.30 17.80
CA ILE A 91 4.05 -20.70 17.43
C ILE A 91 3.69 -19.57 18.39
N ASP A 92 3.97 -19.73 19.69
CA ASP A 92 3.69 -18.73 20.71
C ASP A 92 4.53 -17.47 20.51
N THR A 93 5.81 -17.61 20.13
CA THR A 93 6.66 -16.48 19.75
C THR A 93 6.07 -15.71 18.57
N ARG A 94 5.69 -16.44 17.50
CA ARG A 94 5.09 -15.83 16.31
C ARG A 94 3.80 -15.09 16.64
N LYS A 95 2.92 -15.71 17.44
CA LYS A 95 1.65 -15.10 17.89
C LYS A 95 1.88 -13.89 18.76
N ARG A 96 2.80 -13.97 19.73
CA ARG A 96 3.12 -12.88 20.65
C ARG A 96 3.54 -11.63 19.89
N ILE A 97 4.49 -11.78 18.96
CA ILE A 97 5.00 -10.66 18.17
C ILE A 97 3.96 -10.17 17.15
N GLY A 98 3.26 -11.08 16.45
CA GLY A 98 2.27 -10.71 15.43
C GLY A 98 1.02 -10.02 16.01
N ASN A 99 0.65 -10.35 17.25
CA ASN A 99 -0.47 -9.73 17.95
C ASN A 99 -0.08 -8.44 18.67
N ASP A 100 1.21 -8.13 18.77
CA ASP A 100 1.66 -6.88 19.37
C ASP A 100 1.26 -5.68 18.50
N ARG A 101 0.41 -4.83 19.06
CA ARG A 101 -0.18 -3.67 18.37
C ARG A 101 0.61 -2.38 18.53
N GLN A 102 1.79 -2.42 19.17
CA GLN A 102 2.58 -1.21 19.40
C GLN A 102 3.07 -0.62 18.07
N TYR A 103 2.79 0.65 17.78
CA TYR A 103 3.17 1.37 16.55
C TYR A 103 2.50 0.90 15.24
N PHE A 104 2.73 -0.35 14.83
CA PHE A 104 2.35 -0.91 13.53
C PHE A 104 2.37 -2.45 13.56
N LYS A 105 1.89 -3.09 12.49
CA LYS A 105 1.80 -4.55 12.39
C LYS A 105 3.18 -5.18 12.19
N LYS A 106 3.46 -6.28 12.90
CA LYS A 106 4.66 -7.10 12.70
C LYS A 106 4.32 -8.35 11.89
N ILE A 107 5.20 -8.67 10.94
CA ILE A 107 5.10 -9.85 10.09
C ILE A 107 6.34 -10.68 10.34
N VAL A 108 6.20 -11.78 11.07
CA VAL A 108 7.30 -12.70 11.31
C VAL A 108 7.35 -13.73 10.19
N LEU A 109 8.52 -13.86 9.54
CA LEU A 109 8.80 -14.78 8.46
C LEU A 109 9.96 -15.71 8.85
N THR A 110 9.87 -16.97 8.44
CA THR A 110 10.92 -18.00 8.61
C THR A 110 11.31 -18.59 7.26
N GLU A 111 12.34 -19.44 7.18
CA GLU A 111 12.70 -20.10 5.91
C GLU A 111 11.52 -20.90 5.33
N SER A 112 10.73 -21.57 6.17
CA SER A 112 9.54 -22.32 5.73
C SER A 112 8.41 -21.45 5.16
N ASP A 113 8.47 -20.12 5.32
CA ASP A 113 7.48 -19.20 4.76
C ASP A 113 7.77 -18.81 3.31
N TYR A 114 8.84 -19.35 2.72
CA TYR A 114 9.15 -19.12 1.32
C TYR A 114 8.13 -19.81 0.39
N PRO A 115 7.62 -19.15 -0.67
CA PRO A 115 7.91 -17.77 -1.07
C PRO A 115 7.18 -16.72 -0.21
N TYR A 116 7.91 -15.67 0.19
CA TYR A 116 7.41 -14.64 1.12
C TYR A 116 6.26 -13.79 0.57
N SER A 117 6.07 -13.78 -0.74
CA SER A 117 5.00 -13.05 -1.44
C SER A 117 3.60 -13.39 -0.93
N HIS A 118 3.37 -14.60 -0.42
CA HIS A 118 2.05 -14.99 0.08
C HIS A 118 1.69 -14.37 1.44
N LYS A 119 2.71 -14.09 2.27
CA LYS A 119 2.50 -13.49 3.60
C LYS A 119 2.62 -11.98 3.60
N LEU A 120 3.37 -11.44 2.66
CA LEU A 120 3.47 -10.02 2.44
C LEU A 120 2.35 -9.61 1.49
N HIS A 121 1.36 -8.88 1.98
CA HIS A 121 0.24 -8.36 1.19
C HIS A 121 0.70 -7.23 0.24
N LEU A 122 1.78 -7.45 -0.50
CA LEU A 122 2.35 -6.55 -1.50
C LEU A 122 1.55 -6.60 -2.81
N LEU A 123 0.54 -7.48 -2.87
CA LEU A 123 -0.33 -7.76 -3.99
C LEU A 123 -1.77 -7.45 -3.57
N LEU A 124 -2.14 -6.18 -3.59
CA LEU A 124 -3.47 -5.85 -4.11
C LEU A 124 -3.31 -5.74 -5.62
N ASP A 125 -3.21 -6.91 -6.27
CA ASP A 125 -3.31 -7.01 -7.72
C ASP A 125 -4.80 -6.93 -8.09
N ILE A 126 -5.44 -5.84 -7.67
CA ILE A 126 -6.66 -5.39 -8.32
C ILE A 126 -6.12 -4.93 -9.67
N LYS A 127 -6.09 -5.84 -10.65
CA LYS A 127 -5.94 -5.42 -12.03
C LYS A 127 -6.99 -4.33 -12.20
N PRO A 128 -6.61 -3.07 -12.47
CA PRO A 128 -7.60 -2.15 -12.95
C PRO A 128 -8.14 -2.85 -14.20
N GLU A 129 -9.42 -3.25 -14.16
CA GLU A 129 -10.14 -3.34 -15.43
C GLU A 129 -9.85 -1.99 -16.10
N ASN A 130 -9.54 -1.98 -17.40
CA ASN A 130 -9.26 -0.74 -18.14
C ASN A 130 -10.45 0.26 -18.14
N GLU A 131 -11.43 0.05 -17.27
CA GLU A 131 -12.57 0.87 -16.94
C GLU A 131 -12.28 1.62 -15.64
N PHE A 132 -12.07 2.93 -15.76
CA PHE A 132 -12.09 3.84 -14.63
C PHE A 132 -13.54 3.94 -14.13
N ILE A 133 -13.78 3.43 -12.93
CA ILE A 133 -15.06 3.62 -12.24
C ILE A 133 -15.06 5.03 -11.66
N ILE A 134 -15.65 5.99 -12.37
CA ILE A 134 -15.80 7.38 -11.90
C ILE A 134 -16.87 7.45 -10.80
N PHE A 135 -17.89 6.58 -10.87
CA PHE A 135 -18.96 6.46 -9.89
C PHE A 135 -19.29 4.99 -9.64
N ASN A 136 -19.07 4.53 -8.40
CA ASN A 136 -19.23 3.12 -8.01
C ASN A 136 -20.65 2.77 -7.49
N ASP A 137 -21.55 3.75 -7.43
CA ASP A 137 -22.91 3.56 -6.93
C ASP A 137 -23.92 3.61 -8.09
N PHE A 138 -24.13 2.43 -8.69
CA PHE A 138 -25.10 2.26 -9.77
C PHE A 138 -26.54 2.56 -9.33
N HIS A 139 -26.87 2.31 -8.05
CA HIS A 139 -28.19 2.62 -7.52
C HIS A 139 -28.44 4.12 -7.47
N PHE A 140 -27.44 4.89 -7.01
CA PHE A 140 -27.48 6.34 -7.06
C PHE A 140 -27.63 6.86 -8.50
N LEU A 141 -26.89 6.32 -9.47
CA LEU A 141 -26.96 6.79 -10.87
C LEU A 141 -28.33 6.48 -11.51
N LYS A 142 -28.92 5.33 -11.20
CA LYS A 142 -30.28 4.97 -11.66
C LYS A 142 -31.36 5.83 -11.02
N GLU A 143 -31.20 6.16 -9.75
CA GLU A 143 -32.10 7.07 -9.06
C GLU A 143 -31.93 8.50 -9.57
N LEU A 144 -30.71 8.93 -9.87
CA LEU A 144 -30.46 10.22 -10.50
C LEU A 144 -31.11 10.27 -11.89
N GLU A 145 -30.97 9.21 -12.70
CA GLU A 145 -31.63 9.09 -14.01
C GLU A 145 -33.14 9.31 -13.93
N SER A 146 -33.80 8.72 -12.94
CA SER A 146 -35.26 8.81 -12.78
C SER A 146 -35.76 10.21 -12.39
N HIS A 147 -34.87 11.07 -11.89
CA HIS A 147 -35.18 12.45 -11.52
C HIS A 147 -34.73 13.50 -12.57
N LEU A 148 -34.00 13.08 -13.61
CA LEU A 148 -33.55 13.97 -14.67
C LEU A 148 -34.56 14.04 -15.82
N SER A 149 -34.70 15.21 -16.43
CA SER A 149 -35.51 15.34 -17.64
C SER A 149 -34.85 14.62 -18.81
N GLN A 150 -35.65 14.07 -19.74
CA GLN A 150 -35.15 13.36 -20.92
C GLN A 150 -34.16 14.22 -21.74
N LYS A 151 -34.44 15.52 -21.85
CA LYS A 151 -33.57 16.52 -22.49
C LYS A 151 -32.22 16.69 -21.79
N THR A 152 -32.16 16.47 -20.48
CA THR A 152 -30.93 16.54 -19.69
C THR A 152 -30.10 15.27 -19.87
N VAL A 153 -30.74 14.10 -19.89
CA VAL A 153 -30.08 12.80 -20.15
C VAL A 153 -29.46 12.80 -21.55
N GLU A 154 -30.16 13.29 -22.56
CA GLU A 154 -29.64 13.41 -23.93
C GLU A 154 -28.40 14.32 -24.03
N LYS A 155 -28.34 15.38 -23.21
CA LYS A 155 -27.19 16.29 -23.17
C LYS A 155 -25.98 15.70 -22.44
N MET A 156 -26.20 14.91 -21.39
CA MET A 156 -25.13 14.23 -20.65
C MET A 156 -24.57 13.02 -21.42
N GLY A 157 -25.36 12.49 -22.36
CA GLY A 157 -25.07 11.26 -23.08
C GLY A 157 -25.57 10.05 -22.29
N THR A 158 -26.29 9.16 -22.97
CA THR A 158 -26.93 7.97 -22.36
C THR A 158 -25.96 7.09 -21.57
N ASN A 159 -24.70 7.03 -22.02
CA ASN A 159 -23.67 6.19 -21.40
C ASN A 159 -23.04 6.84 -20.15
N PHE A 160 -23.42 8.09 -19.79
CA PHE A 160 -22.90 8.77 -18.60
C PHE A 160 -23.37 8.10 -17.30
N LEU A 161 -24.61 7.59 -17.31
CA LEU A 161 -25.23 7.00 -16.12
C LEU A 161 -24.91 5.50 -15.96
N GLU A 162 -24.07 4.95 -16.84
CA GLU A 162 -23.57 3.57 -16.78
C GLU A 162 -22.36 3.41 -15.86
N GLY A 163 -21.71 4.51 -15.45
CA GLY A 163 -20.67 4.55 -14.41
C GLY A 163 -19.30 4.00 -14.80
N ARG A 164 -19.19 3.38 -15.98
CA ARG A 164 -17.95 2.81 -16.54
C ARG A 164 -17.41 3.69 -17.65
N TYR A 165 -16.16 4.08 -17.54
CA TYR A 165 -15.51 4.94 -18.52
C TYR A 165 -14.11 4.44 -18.83
N THR A 166 -13.73 4.49 -20.09
CA THR A 166 -12.32 4.32 -20.48
C THR A 166 -11.52 5.59 -20.17
N GLU A 167 -10.19 5.46 -20.09
CA GLU A 167 -9.29 6.60 -19.83
C GLU A 167 -9.49 7.76 -20.83
N GLU A 168 -9.65 7.42 -22.12
CA GLU A 168 -9.91 8.41 -23.16
C GLU A 168 -11.24 9.13 -22.99
N GLU A 169 -12.28 8.43 -22.52
CA GLU A 169 -13.59 9.01 -22.26
C GLU A 169 -13.58 9.91 -21.03
N VAL A 170 -12.86 9.51 -19.97
CA VAL A 170 -12.63 10.35 -18.78
C VAL A 170 -11.95 11.66 -19.21
N TYR A 171 -10.87 11.56 -19.98
CA TYR A 171 -10.11 12.71 -20.44
C TYR A 171 -10.97 13.64 -21.33
N LYS A 172 -11.73 13.09 -22.28
CA LYS A 172 -12.62 13.86 -23.15
C LYS A 172 -13.79 14.53 -22.43
N LYS A 173 -14.41 13.84 -21.46
CA LYS A 173 -15.64 14.33 -20.80
C LYS A 173 -15.38 15.22 -19.60
N PHE A 174 -14.32 14.96 -18.82
CA PHE A 174 -14.09 15.64 -17.54
C PHE A 174 -12.87 16.55 -17.53
N VAL A 175 -11.90 16.35 -18.43
CA VAL A 175 -10.64 17.10 -18.43
C VAL A 175 -10.62 18.14 -19.55
N LEU A 176 -10.89 17.72 -20.79
CA LEU A 176 -10.90 18.58 -21.98
C LEU A 176 -11.77 19.85 -21.87
N PRO A 177 -12.99 19.83 -21.30
CA PRO A 177 -13.83 21.03 -21.18
C PRO A 177 -13.21 22.15 -20.33
N TYR A 178 -12.25 21.83 -19.46
CA TYR A 178 -11.59 22.79 -18.58
C TYR A 178 -10.21 23.22 -19.09
N ILE A 179 -9.71 22.60 -20.16
CA ILE A 179 -8.42 22.95 -20.79
C ILE A 179 -8.61 24.07 -21.83
N SER A 180 -9.83 24.32 -22.33
CA SER A 180 -10.07 25.24 -23.46
C SER A 180 -10.57 26.65 -23.11
N GLU A 181 -10.57 27.11 -21.84
CA GLU A 181 -11.02 28.48 -21.50
C GLU A 181 -10.11 29.28 -20.55
N ARG A 182 -8.87 28.85 -20.29
CA ARG A 182 -7.87 29.71 -19.62
C ARG A 182 -6.51 29.61 -20.30
N GLY A 183 -6.44 30.16 -21.51
CA GLY A 183 -5.20 30.17 -22.27
C GLY A 183 -5.28 30.96 -23.57
N GLU A 184 -5.87 32.16 -23.56
CA GLU A 184 -5.56 33.18 -24.56
C GLU A 184 -5.16 34.47 -23.85
N ILE A 185 -4.04 35.02 -24.36
CA ILE A 185 -3.29 36.22 -23.96
C ILE A 185 -4.10 37.48 -24.27
#